data_AF-A0A396IPY6-F1
#
_entry.id   AF-A0A396IPY6-F1
#
_cell.length_a   1.000
_cell.length_b   1.000
_cell.length_c   1.000
_cell.angle_alpha   90.00
_cell.angle_beta   90.00
_cell.angle_gamma   90.00
#
_symmetry.space_group_name_H-M   'P 1'
#
loop_
_entity.id
_entity.type
_entity.pdbx_description
1 polymer ?
#
loop_
_entity_poly.entity_id
_entity_poly.type
_entity_poly.pdbx_seq_one_letter_code
_entity_poly.pdbx_strand_id
1 'polypeptide(L)' 'MTEEYELSTYDHYELNYNQIALGRLPMSVIDDYTIRTIQIK' A
#
# COMPACT_ATOMS: atom_id res chain seq x y z
N MET A 1 -7.59 -7.84 -0.68
CA MET A 1 -7.64 -6.49 -1.25
C MET A 1 -7.31 -5.53 -0.11
N THR A 2 -6.11 -4.97 -0.10
CA THR A 2 -5.60 -4.04 0.94
C THR A 2 -5.81 -2.60 0.49
N GLU A 3 -5.63 -1.65 1.41
CA GLU A 3 -5.79 -0.20 1.15
C GLU A 3 -4.54 0.47 0.55
N GLU A 4 -3.53 -0.31 0.17
CA GLU A 4 -2.28 0.17 -0.41
C GLU A 4 -2.40 0.34 -1.93
N TYR A 5 -2.68 1.55 -2.40
CA TYR A 5 -2.86 1.86 -3.82
C TYR A 5 -1.59 2.44 -4.50
N GLU A 6 -0.52 2.72 -3.76
CA GLU A 6 0.72 3.34 -4.27
C GLU A 6 1.82 2.32 -4.61
N LEU A 7 1.43 1.08 -4.93
CA LEU A 7 2.36 0.00 -5.19
C LEU A 7 3.02 0.16 -6.57
N SER A 8 4.19 0.79 -6.62
CA SER A 8 4.98 0.94 -7.84
C SER A 8 6.45 0.61 -7.59
N THR A 9 7.04 -0.17 -8.50
CA THR A 9 8.47 -0.54 -8.47
C THR A 9 9.08 -0.22 -9.83
N TYR A 10 10.37 0.10 -9.85
CA TYR A 10 11.09 0.38 -11.10
C TYR A 10 11.33 -0.90 -11.92
N ASP A 11 11.54 -2.03 -11.23
CA ASP A 11 11.62 -3.37 -11.83
C ASP A 11 10.31 -4.13 -11.60
N HIS A 12 9.75 -4.74 -12.64
CA HIS A 12 8.51 -5.52 -12.57
C HIS A 12 8.70 -6.82 -11.79
N TYR A 13 9.91 -7.34 -11.66
CA TYR A 13 10.18 -8.53 -10.86
C TYR A 13 10.01 -8.28 -9.35
N GLU A 14 10.18 -7.04 -8.90
CA GLU A 14 10.00 -6.65 -7.49
C GLU A 14 8.53 -6.56 -7.06
N LEU A 15 7.61 -6.51 -8.04
CA LEU A 15 6.17 -6.57 -7.79
C LEU A 15 5.66 -8.01 -7.52
N ASN A 16 6.53 -9.01 -7.70
CA ASN A 16 6.23 -10.40 -7.39
C ASN A 16 6.50 -10.70 -5.90
N TYR A 17 5.48 -10.50 -5.06
CA TYR A 17 5.59 -10.77 -3.63
C TYR A 17 5.52 -12.25 -3.29
N ASN A 18 6.47 -12.70 -2.48
CA ASN A 18 6.44 -14.01 -1.85
C ASN A 18 5.39 -14.07 -0.72
N GLN A 19 5.02 -15.29 -0.29
CA GLN A 19 4.01 -15.52 0.75
C GLN A 19 4.27 -14.78 2.08
N ILE A 20 5.54 -14.54 2.41
CA ILE A 20 5.94 -13.79 3.61
C ILE A 20 5.67 -12.29 3.43
N ALA A 21 5.95 -11.74 2.26
CA ALA A 21 5.74 -10.32 1.98
C ALA A 21 4.25 -9.95 1.93
N LEU A 22 3.40 -10.87 1.42
CA LEU A 22 1.94 -10.74 1.41
C LEU A 22 1.29 -10.89 2.79
N GLY A 23 2.01 -11.44 3.78
CA GLY A 23 1.54 -11.59 5.16
C GLY A 23 1.79 -10.36 6.05
N ARG A 24 2.41 -9.30 5.51
CA ARG A 24 2.67 -8.06 6.24
C ARG A 24 1.36 -7.28 6.45
N LEU A 25 1.28 -6.55 7.55
CA LEU A 25 0.15 -5.66 7.80
C LEU A 25 0.20 -4.50 6.81
N PRO A 26 -0.94 -4.13 6.19
CA PRO A 26 -1.00 -3.00 5.28
C PRO A 26 -0.74 -1.67 6.02
N MET A 27 -0.10 -0.73 5.35
CA MET A 27 0.09 0.64 5.82
C MET A 27 -1.24 1.40 5.73
N SER A 28 -1.72 1.90 6.87
CA SER A 28 -2.94 2.69 6.89
C SER A 28 -2.67 4.13 6.47
N VAL A 29 -3.40 4.58 5.45
CA VAL A 29 -3.32 5.95 4.93
C VAL A 29 -3.82 6.99 5.95
N ILE A 30 -4.59 6.56 6.97
CA ILE A 30 -5.16 7.42 8.01
C ILE A 30 -4.10 7.86 9.03
N ASP A 31 -3.08 7.03 9.27
CA ASP A 31 -2.05 7.30 10.28
C ASP A 31 -0.94 8.23 9.77
N ASP A 32 -0.90 8.52 8.46
CA ASP A 32 0.07 9.43 7.86
C ASP A 32 -0.41 10.88 7.94
N TYR A 33 0.30 11.68 8.74
CA TYR A 33 0.03 13.11 8.94
C TYR A 33 0.32 13.98 7.70
N THR A 34 1.03 13.45 6.70
CA THR A 34 1.32 14.14 5.45
C THR A 34 0.19 13.97 4.43
N ILE A 35 -0.72 13.00 4.65
CA ILE A 35 -1.79 12.66 3.73
C ILE A 35 -3.12 13.26 4.21
N ARG A 36 -3.80 13.99 3.31
CA ARG A 36 -5.15 14.50 3.56
C ARG A 36 -6.18 13.64 2.84
N THR A 37 -6.86 12.76 3.57
CA THR A 37 -7.91 11.90 3.00
C THR A 37 -9.10 12.73 2.52
N ILE A 38 -9.62 12.41 1.33
CA ILE A 38 -10.79 13.05 0.74
C ILE A 38 -12.02 12.20 1.06
N GLN A 39 -12.95 12.73 1.85
CA GLN A 39 -14.23 12.08 2.13
C GLN A 39 -15.28 12.60 1.13
N ILE A 40 -15.76 11.71 0.25
CA ILE A 40 -16.87 12.02 -0.67
C ILE A 40 -18.17 11.55 0.01
N LYS A 41 -19.14 12.45 0.15
CA LYS A 41 -20.45 12.19 0.78
C LYS A 41 -21.44 11.59 -0.21
#